data_AF-A0A3D1H6T5-F1
#
_entry.id   AF-A0A3D1H6T5-F1
#
_cell.length_a   1.000
_cell.length_b   1.000
_cell.length_c   1.000
_cell.angle_alpha   90.00
_cell.angle_beta   90.00
_cell.angle_gamma   90.00
#
_symmetry.space_group_name_H-M   'P 1'
#
loop_
_entity.id
_entity.type
_entity.pdbx_description
1 polymer ?
#
loop_
_entity_poly.entity_id
_entity_poly.type
_entity_poly.pdbx_seq_one_letter_code
_entity_poly.pdbx_strand_id
1 'polypeptide(L)'
;MKIAKRNIFISLVILTTSMAGCKEDNLIEVSINSKSTEVSLSLLTEVLSTFDIISDLSSSNVLFLKKDQSLLPNGLIINYIDTTFQDGNGLKIELDFGGLGEEPHGQLCKDNKYRAGKMMVAINRPMSQLDAKLEVSFSEEFPYYTGNGKKMTKLVGQMALLRKSETEITFSIKELKTSLEEEKHMIAANFSVQTLQDGGLGIVNDELSFSGTISVSDSTSALLFSTTNPLIKNYALACAKYILAGDMVAALPETNSIMEVDFDPDNDRACDNKVALIVNGKRVIYTY
;
A
#
# COMPACT_ATOMS: atom_id res chain seq x y z
N MET A 1 -47.07 -48.09 -73.81
CA MET A 1 -46.98 -48.46 -72.37
C MET A 1 -45.66 -49.17 -72.12
N LYS A 2 -44.62 -48.43 -71.71
CA LYS A 2 -43.48 -48.90 -70.91
C LYS A 2 -42.61 -47.69 -70.58
N ILE A 3 -42.49 -47.44 -69.29
CA ILE A 3 -41.71 -46.39 -68.64
C ILE A 3 -40.28 -46.92 -68.43
N ALA A 4 -39.25 -46.14 -68.75
CA ALA A 4 -37.90 -46.27 -68.17
C ALA A 4 -37.09 -45.00 -68.52
N LYS A 5 -37.06 -44.01 -67.62
CA LYS A 5 -36.02 -43.75 -66.60
C LYS A 5 -34.68 -43.19 -67.14
N ARG A 6 -34.68 -41.85 -67.13
CA ARG A 6 -33.61 -40.86 -66.89
C ARG A 6 -32.43 -41.36 -66.02
N ASN A 7 -31.20 -41.12 -66.48
CA ASN A 7 -30.00 -41.00 -65.64
C ASN A 7 -29.22 -39.75 -66.09
N ILE A 8 -29.42 -38.64 -65.36
CA ILE A 8 -28.57 -37.44 -65.42
C ILE A 8 -27.59 -37.59 -64.25
N PHE A 9 -26.30 -37.68 -64.57
CA PHE A 9 -25.21 -37.68 -63.59
C PHE A 9 -25.04 -36.25 -63.07
N ILE A 10 -25.48 -35.98 -61.85
CA ILE A 10 -25.16 -34.74 -61.12
C ILE A 10 -24.03 -35.11 -60.17
N SER A 11 -22.82 -34.67 -60.47
CA SER A 11 -21.70 -34.71 -59.52
C SER A 11 -21.98 -33.73 -58.39
N LEU A 12 -22.24 -34.28 -57.20
CA LEU A 12 -22.39 -33.54 -55.96
C LEU A 12 -20.98 -33.24 -55.41
N VAL A 13 -20.54 -31.99 -55.54
CA VAL A 13 -19.35 -31.48 -54.83
C VAL A 13 -19.75 -31.26 -53.37
N ILE A 14 -19.30 -32.16 -52.49
CA ILE A 14 -19.47 -32.03 -51.05
C ILE A 14 -18.43 -31.02 -50.56
N LEU A 15 -18.90 -29.81 -50.24
CA LEU A 15 -18.13 -28.79 -49.55
C LEU A 15 -18.03 -29.20 -48.07
N THR A 16 -16.91 -29.82 -47.68
CA THR A 16 -16.62 -30.10 -46.27
C THR A 16 -16.24 -28.81 -45.57
N THR A 17 -17.20 -28.15 -44.94
CA THR A 17 -16.96 -27.10 -43.95
C THR A 17 -16.39 -27.77 -42.69
N SER A 18 -15.08 -27.80 -42.57
CA SER A 18 -14.40 -28.10 -41.31
C SER A 18 -14.73 -26.99 -40.32
N MET A 19 -15.72 -27.23 -39.46
CA MET A 19 -15.90 -26.46 -38.24
C MET A 19 -14.66 -26.70 -37.38
N ALA A 20 -13.70 -25.80 -37.45
CA ALA A 20 -12.70 -25.63 -36.41
C ALA A 20 -13.48 -25.20 -35.16
N GLY A 21 -13.78 -26.16 -34.29
CA GLY A 21 -14.24 -25.86 -32.95
C GLY A 21 -13.16 -25.01 -32.28
N CYS A 22 -13.46 -23.75 -32.02
CA CYS A 22 -12.75 -23.01 -30.99
C CYS A 22 -12.83 -23.87 -29.74
N LYS A 23 -11.69 -24.39 -29.27
CA LYS A 23 -11.59 -24.75 -27.86
C LYS A 23 -11.93 -23.47 -27.11
N GLU A 24 -13.06 -23.45 -26.42
CA GLU A 24 -13.22 -22.55 -25.30
C GLU A 24 -12.05 -22.88 -24.37
N ASP A 25 -11.03 -22.03 -24.40
CA ASP A 25 -10.09 -21.97 -23.30
C ASP A 25 -10.97 -21.82 -22.07
N ASN A 26 -10.90 -22.81 -21.17
CA ASN A 26 -11.57 -22.75 -19.90
C ASN A 26 -11.16 -21.44 -19.25
N LEU A 27 -12.02 -20.42 -19.33
CA LEU A 27 -11.88 -19.19 -18.59
C LEU A 27 -11.90 -19.65 -17.14
N ILE A 28 -10.72 -19.69 -16.52
CA ILE A 28 -10.59 -19.91 -15.10
C ILE A 28 -11.39 -18.76 -14.48
N GLU A 29 -12.59 -19.05 -14.00
CA GLU A 29 -13.36 -18.11 -13.23
C GLU A 29 -12.57 -17.90 -11.94
N VAL A 30 -11.74 -16.86 -11.94
CA VAL A 30 -11.07 -16.38 -10.74
C VAL A 30 -12.20 -15.90 -9.84
N SER A 31 -12.64 -16.77 -8.93
CA SER A 31 -13.47 -16.34 -7.80
C SER A 31 -12.70 -15.21 -7.15
N ILE A 32 -13.36 -14.06 -6.95
CA ILE A 32 -12.77 -12.94 -6.22
C ILE A 32 -12.40 -13.49 -4.84
N ASN A 33 -11.13 -13.86 -4.64
CA ASN A 33 -10.65 -14.32 -3.35
C ASN A 33 -10.46 -13.06 -2.50
N SER A 34 -11.59 -12.43 -2.14
CA SER A 34 -11.64 -11.07 -1.62
C SER A 34 -10.84 -10.96 -0.32
N LYS A 35 -10.77 -12.04 0.46
CA LYS A 35 -10.06 -12.08 1.74
C LYS A 35 -8.57 -11.74 1.61
N SER A 36 -7.85 -12.37 0.68
CA SER A 36 -6.40 -12.13 0.51
C SER A 36 -6.13 -10.72 -0.02
N THR A 37 -6.98 -10.24 -0.94
CA THR A 37 -6.90 -8.86 -1.44
C THR A 37 -7.22 -7.84 -0.34
N GLU A 38 -8.29 -8.04 0.42
CA GLU A 38 -8.70 -7.19 1.56
C GLU A 38 -7.57 -7.09 2.60
N VAL A 39 -6.96 -8.21 2.97
CA VAL A 39 -5.81 -8.23 3.89
C VAL A 39 -4.63 -7.47 3.29
N SER A 40 -4.33 -7.67 2.02
CA SER A 40 -3.22 -6.98 1.35
C SER A 40 -3.44 -5.47 1.24
N LEU A 41 -4.68 -5.01 0.99
CA LEU A 41 -5.04 -3.60 0.95
C LEU A 41 -4.99 -2.96 2.35
N SER A 42 -5.40 -3.70 3.37
CA SER A 42 -5.23 -3.29 4.77
C SER A 42 -3.75 -3.11 5.11
N LEU A 43 -2.90 -4.07 4.73
CA LEU A 43 -1.45 -3.99 4.95
C LEU A 43 -0.79 -2.85 4.16
N LEU A 44 -1.21 -2.59 2.91
CA LEU A 44 -0.79 -1.39 2.16
C LEU A 44 -1.09 -0.12 2.95
N THR A 45 -2.31 -0.02 3.50
CA THR A 45 -2.73 1.15 4.28
C THR A 45 -1.90 1.30 5.56
N GLU A 46 -1.56 0.21 6.25
CA GLU A 46 -0.70 0.26 7.44
C GLU A 46 0.75 0.66 7.12
N VAL A 47 1.27 0.22 5.96
CA VAL A 47 2.59 0.60 5.47
C VAL A 47 2.64 2.10 5.12
N LEU A 48 1.64 2.60 4.39
CA LEU A 48 1.56 4.04 4.07
C LEU A 48 1.32 4.89 5.32
N SER A 49 0.44 4.44 6.23
CA SER A 49 0.22 5.06 7.55
C SER A 49 1.52 5.20 8.36
N THR A 50 2.45 4.25 8.21
CA THR A 50 3.76 4.30 8.85
C THR A 50 4.69 5.28 8.14
N PHE A 51 4.69 5.30 6.80
CA PHE A 51 5.38 6.36 6.02
C PHE A 51 4.92 7.76 6.45
N ASP A 52 3.61 7.97 6.61
CA ASP A 52 3.02 9.26 6.92
C ASP A 52 3.62 9.88 8.19
N ILE A 53 3.66 9.13 9.30
CA ILE A 53 4.21 9.64 10.56
C ILE A 53 5.73 9.87 10.52
N ILE A 54 6.45 9.07 9.72
CA ILE A 54 7.90 9.22 9.55
C ILE A 54 8.23 10.45 8.71
N SER A 55 7.44 10.68 7.66
CA SER A 55 7.58 11.85 6.79
C SER A 55 7.21 13.13 7.56
N ASP A 56 6.12 13.10 8.33
CA ASP A 56 5.71 14.22 9.19
C ASP A 56 6.82 14.62 10.17
N LEU A 57 7.39 13.62 10.85
CA LEU A 57 8.50 13.75 11.78
C LEU A 57 9.74 14.41 11.15
N SER A 58 10.11 13.97 9.95
CA SER A 58 11.43 14.24 9.35
C SER A 58 11.49 15.50 8.47
N SER A 59 10.35 16.15 8.25
CA SER A 59 10.16 17.33 7.40
C SER A 59 10.86 18.64 7.85
N SER A 60 11.56 18.67 8.99
CA SER A 60 12.17 19.91 9.52
C SER A 60 13.62 19.75 10.01
N ASN A 61 14.45 20.78 9.77
CA ASN A 61 15.86 20.85 10.21
C ASN A 61 16.04 20.81 11.74
N VAL A 62 14.98 21.11 12.47
CA VAL A 62 14.83 20.88 13.90
C VAL A 62 13.63 19.97 13.98
N LEU A 63 13.82 18.71 14.37
CA LEU A 63 12.71 17.78 14.58
C LEU A 63 11.59 18.49 15.37
N PHE A 64 10.35 18.43 14.86
CA PHE A 64 9.12 18.85 15.55
C PHE A 64 8.92 20.36 15.81
N LEU A 65 8.74 21.17 14.78
CA LEU A 65 8.24 22.55 14.97
C LEU A 65 6.72 22.66 15.14
N LYS A 66 5.95 21.57 14.97
CA LYS A 66 4.48 21.61 15.11
C LYS A 66 3.91 20.47 15.95
N LYS A 67 4.14 20.48 17.27
CA LYS A 67 3.46 19.54 18.20
C LYS A 67 1.93 19.54 18.02
N ASP A 68 1.34 20.67 17.67
CA ASP A 68 -0.11 20.81 17.51
C ASP A 68 -0.61 20.45 16.11
N GLN A 69 0.21 20.60 15.05
CA GLN A 69 -0.10 20.22 13.67
C GLN A 69 0.86 19.11 13.21
N SER A 70 0.76 17.96 13.86
CA SER A 70 1.47 16.74 13.51
C SER A 70 0.46 15.60 13.45
N LEU A 71 0.79 14.52 12.74
CA LEU A 71 0.03 13.27 12.77
C LEU A 71 0.25 12.50 14.07
N LEU A 72 1.33 12.81 14.79
CA LEU A 72 1.76 12.10 15.99
C LEU A 72 0.89 12.43 17.21
N PRO A 73 0.72 11.47 18.14
CA PRO A 73 -0.11 11.66 19.31
C PRO A 73 0.59 12.53 20.36
N ASN A 74 -0.18 13.20 21.21
CA ASN A 74 0.36 14.06 22.27
C ASN A 74 1.17 13.30 23.35
N GLY A 75 0.89 12.00 23.54
CA GLY A 75 1.57 11.16 24.54
C GLY A 75 2.80 10.41 24.02
N LEU A 76 3.24 10.69 22.79
CA LEU A 76 4.45 10.10 22.24
C LEU A 76 5.68 10.47 23.09
N ILE A 77 6.46 9.47 23.48
CA ILE A 77 7.77 9.67 24.10
C ILE A 77 8.82 9.58 23.00
N ILE A 78 9.73 10.57 22.97
CA ILE A 78 10.82 10.63 22.00
C ILE A 78 12.13 10.56 22.80
N ASN A 79 12.87 9.48 22.63
CA ASN A 79 14.18 9.30 23.26
C ASN A 79 15.25 9.64 22.23
N TYR A 80 16.00 10.71 22.49
CA TYR A 80 17.10 11.14 21.63
C TYR A 80 18.37 10.35 21.99
N ILE A 81 18.89 9.61 21.01
CA ILE A 81 20.09 8.78 21.17
C ILE A 81 21.29 9.52 20.57
N ASP A 82 21.12 10.06 19.37
CA ASP A 82 22.06 10.97 18.73
C ASP A 82 21.28 12.15 18.14
N THR A 83 21.78 13.36 18.36
CA THR A 83 21.08 14.61 18.01
C THR A 83 21.84 15.49 17.04
N THR A 84 23.06 15.12 16.66
CA THR A 84 23.90 16.01 15.85
C THR A 84 24.34 15.36 14.55
N PHE A 85 24.31 16.15 13.47
CA PHE A 85 24.94 15.75 12.21
C PHE A 85 26.44 16.12 12.16
N GLN A 86 26.98 16.71 13.23
CA GLN A 86 28.30 17.36 13.23
C GLN A 86 29.46 16.38 13.37
N ASP A 87 29.22 15.22 13.99
CA ASP A 87 30.22 14.18 14.20
C ASP A 87 30.27 13.15 13.05
N GLY A 88 29.37 13.30 12.05
CA GLY A 88 29.26 12.42 10.90
C GLY A 88 28.42 11.16 11.11
N ASN A 89 27.82 10.96 12.28
CA ASN A 89 27.04 9.75 12.60
C ASN A 89 25.54 9.89 12.31
N GLY A 90 25.06 11.10 12.07
CA GLY A 90 23.67 11.38 11.78
C GLY A 90 22.80 11.45 13.03
N LEU A 91 21.49 11.61 12.85
CA LEU A 91 20.53 11.69 13.94
C LEU A 91 19.92 10.31 14.20
N LYS A 92 19.73 9.96 15.48
CA LYS A 92 19.06 8.72 15.88
C LYS A 92 18.11 8.95 17.04
N ILE A 93 16.85 8.57 16.87
CA ILE A 93 15.79 8.71 17.88
C ILE A 93 14.97 7.42 17.98
N GLU A 94 14.47 7.15 19.18
CA GLU A 94 13.43 6.16 19.41
C GLU A 94 12.09 6.89 19.62
N LEU A 95 11.06 6.43 18.92
CA LEU A 95 9.68 6.82 19.15
C LEU A 95 9.00 5.71 19.95
N ASP A 96 8.45 6.05 21.11
CA ASP A 96 7.77 5.13 22.02
C ASP A 96 6.30 5.54 22.18
N PHE A 97 5.42 4.73 21.58
CA PHE A 97 3.96 4.89 21.59
C PHE A 97 3.31 4.22 22.80
N GLY A 98 4.09 3.68 23.74
CA GLY A 98 3.59 2.91 24.87
C GLY A 98 3.24 1.45 24.52
N GLY A 99 2.72 0.71 25.50
CA GLY A 99 2.33 -0.69 25.29
C GLY A 99 1.03 -0.83 24.49
N LEU A 100 0.76 -2.06 24.03
CA LEU A 100 -0.48 -2.39 23.29
C LEU A 100 -1.75 -2.13 24.13
N GLY A 101 -1.70 -2.37 25.45
CA GLY A 101 -2.80 -2.08 26.36
C GLY A 101 -4.10 -2.85 26.06
N GLU A 102 -5.20 -2.38 26.66
CA GLU A 102 -6.56 -2.90 26.48
C GLU A 102 -7.25 -2.27 25.26
N GLU A 103 -8.37 -2.84 24.78
CA GLU A 103 -9.13 -2.29 23.64
C GLU A 103 -9.80 -0.93 24.01
N PRO A 104 -9.67 0.13 23.18
CA PRO A 104 -8.91 0.17 21.93
C PRO A 104 -7.40 0.16 22.18
N HIS A 105 -6.73 -0.81 21.55
CA HIS A 105 -5.31 -1.07 21.71
C HIS A 105 -4.47 0.09 21.18
N GLY A 106 -3.41 0.42 21.92
CA GLY A 106 -2.47 1.48 21.61
C GLY A 106 -3.04 2.88 21.81
N GLN A 107 -2.26 3.87 21.41
CA GLN A 107 -2.62 5.27 21.50
C GLN A 107 -3.23 5.78 20.20
N LEU A 108 -4.35 6.50 20.31
CA LEU A 108 -4.96 7.21 19.19
C LEU A 108 -4.08 8.38 18.74
N CYS A 109 -3.69 8.36 17.48
CA CYS A 109 -2.95 9.42 16.80
C CYS A 109 -3.89 10.42 16.12
N LYS A 110 -3.35 11.57 15.69
CA LYS A 110 -4.15 12.69 15.15
C LYS A 110 -4.68 12.43 13.73
N ASP A 111 -4.18 11.38 13.07
CA ASP A 111 -4.66 10.84 11.80
C ASP A 111 -5.75 9.76 11.95
N ASN A 112 -6.27 9.56 13.18
CA ASN A 112 -7.27 8.53 13.52
C ASN A 112 -6.80 7.08 13.37
N LYS A 113 -5.48 6.83 13.41
CA LYS A 113 -4.91 5.48 13.55
C LYS A 113 -4.45 5.25 15.00
N TYR A 114 -4.50 4.00 15.43
CA TYR A 114 -3.95 3.59 16.72
C TYR A 114 -2.57 3.00 16.53
N ARG A 115 -1.63 3.38 17.40
CA ARG A 115 -0.24 2.94 17.35
C ARG A 115 0.26 2.53 18.72
N ALA A 116 1.12 1.52 18.78
CA ALA A 116 1.75 1.05 20.01
C ALA A 116 3.17 0.54 19.73
N GLY A 117 3.93 0.33 20.80
CA GLY A 117 5.30 -0.17 20.74
C GLY A 117 6.31 0.89 20.36
N LYS A 118 7.44 0.44 19.81
CA LYS A 118 8.60 1.30 19.56
C LYS A 118 9.09 1.19 18.13
N MET A 119 9.59 2.30 17.60
CA MET A 119 10.39 2.29 16.37
C MET A 119 11.64 3.14 16.54
N MET A 120 12.71 2.73 15.88
CA MET A 120 13.96 3.48 15.82
C MET A 120 14.06 4.18 14.47
N VAL A 121 14.34 5.48 14.49
CA VAL A 121 14.54 6.31 13.30
C VAL A 121 15.99 6.78 13.28
N ALA A 122 16.67 6.54 12.17
CA ALA A 122 18.04 6.99 11.91
C ALA A 122 18.06 7.83 10.63
N ILE A 123 18.71 8.99 10.65
CA ILE A 123 18.81 9.92 9.53
C ILE A 123 20.26 10.30 9.33
N ASN A 124 20.82 10.11 8.14
CA ASN A 124 22.24 10.40 7.89
C ASN A 124 22.57 11.90 7.71
N ARG A 125 21.60 12.71 7.26
CA ARG A 125 21.69 14.16 7.03
C ARG A 125 20.29 14.78 6.96
N PRO A 126 20.12 16.10 7.07
CA PRO A 126 18.80 16.73 7.03
C PRO A 126 17.99 16.32 5.78
N MET A 127 16.71 15.96 5.95
CA MET A 127 15.84 15.48 4.86
C MET A 127 15.56 16.51 3.78
N SER A 128 15.85 17.79 4.03
CA SER A 128 15.83 18.83 3.01
C SER A 128 16.98 18.71 2.00
N GLN A 129 18.01 17.93 2.27
CA GLN A 129 19.17 17.74 1.41
C GLN A 129 19.01 16.54 0.47
N LEU A 130 19.54 16.66 -0.75
CA LEU A 130 19.62 15.54 -1.68
C LEU A 130 20.43 14.38 -1.07
N ASP A 131 20.02 13.15 -1.43
CA ASP A 131 20.57 11.89 -0.92
C ASP A 131 20.47 11.72 0.60
N ALA A 132 19.61 12.52 1.26
CA ALA A 132 19.22 12.25 2.63
C ALA A 132 18.49 10.91 2.72
N LYS A 133 18.99 10.07 3.61
CA LYS A 133 18.50 8.73 3.86
C LYS A 133 17.99 8.66 5.29
N LEU A 134 16.74 8.26 5.41
CA LEU A 134 16.11 7.93 6.67
C LEU A 134 15.82 6.43 6.68
N GLU A 135 16.24 5.76 7.75
CA GLU A 135 15.96 4.36 8.01
C GLU A 135 15.08 4.24 9.24
N VAL A 136 14.04 3.42 9.15
CA VAL A 136 13.21 3.05 10.30
C VAL A 136 13.34 1.56 10.54
N SER A 137 13.56 1.19 11.80
CA SER A 137 13.65 -0.22 12.20
C SER A 137 12.67 -0.54 13.34
N PHE A 138 12.07 -1.72 13.22
CA PHE A 138 11.10 -2.26 14.16
C PHE A 138 11.67 -3.57 14.73
N SER A 139 11.91 -3.60 16.04
CA SER A 139 12.55 -4.74 16.70
C SER A 139 11.54 -5.85 17.04
N GLU A 140 12.02 -7.09 17.16
CA GLU A 140 11.17 -8.19 17.65
C GLU A 140 10.90 -8.09 19.16
N GLU A 141 11.84 -7.49 19.92
CA GLU A 141 11.78 -7.33 21.37
C GLU A 141 10.73 -6.28 21.80
N PHE A 142 10.67 -5.16 21.08
CA PHE A 142 9.71 -4.06 21.30
C PHE A 142 8.99 -3.71 20.00
N PRO A 143 8.13 -4.61 19.52
CA PRO A 143 7.54 -4.47 18.20
C PRO A 143 6.58 -3.30 18.13
N TYR A 144 6.60 -2.62 16.99
CA TYR A 144 5.66 -1.57 16.65
C TYR A 144 4.35 -2.17 16.13
N TYR A 145 3.23 -1.53 16.47
CA TYR A 145 1.90 -1.89 16.02
C TYR A 145 1.18 -0.68 15.44
N THR A 146 0.42 -0.89 14.36
CA THR A 146 -0.46 0.13 13.75
C THR A 146 -1.79 -0.50 13.35
N GLY A 147 -2.88 0.25 13.46
CA GLY A 147 -4.20 -0.24 13.09
C GLY A 147 -5.34 0.67 13.52
N ASN A 148 -6.51 0.08 13.81
CA ASN A 148 -7.73 0.80 14.17
C ASN A 148 -8.11 0.68 15.66
N GLY A 149 -7.21 0.15 16.49
CA GLY A 149 -7.42 -0.04 17.93
C GLY A 149 -8.11 -1.36 18.27
N LYS A 150 -8.86 -1.95 17.34
CA LYS A 150 -9.41 -3.30 17.49
C LYS A 150 -8.53 -4.34 16.81
N LYS A 151 -8.14 -4.05 15.57
CA LYS A 151 -7.19 -4.83 14.78
C LYS A 151 -5.88 -4.07 14.71
N MET A 152 -4.82 -4.70 15.16
CA MET A 152 -3.48 -4.12 15.21
C MET A 152 -2.50 -5.02 14.45
N THR A 153 -1.82 -4.44 13.47
CA THR A 153 -0.80 -5.11 12.67
C THR A 153 0.56 -4.89 13.33
N LYS A 154 1.21 -5.98 13.74
CA LYS A 154 2.59 -5.99 14.22
C LYS A 154 3.55 -5.80 13.04
N LEU A 155 4.53 -4.90 13.14
CA LEU A 155 5.60 -4.73 12.15
C LEU A 155 6.97 -5.08 12.74
N VAL A 156 7.77 -5.85 12.00
CA VAL A 156 9.15 -6.21 12.33
C VAL A 156 10.01 -6.15 11.08
N GLY A 157 11.14 -5.46 11.12
CA GLY A 157 12.04 -5.29 9.98
C GLY A 157 12.43 -3.83 9.76
N GLN A 158 12.59 -3.43 8.49
CA GLN A 158 13.10 -2.10 8.15
C GLN A 158 12.36 -1.46 6.97
N MET A 159 12.26 -0.14 7.03
CA MET A 159 11.81 0.74 5.96
C MET A 159 12.89 1.79 5.70
N ALA A 160 13.00 2.27 4.46
CA ALA A 160 13.95 3.33 4.12
C ALA A 160 13.33 4.37 3.19
N LEU A 161 13.57 5.64 3.50
CA LEU A 161 13.24 6.80 2.68
C LEU A 161 14.55 7.39 2.13
N LEU A 162 14.55 7.78 0.86
CA LEU A 162 15.67 8.42 0.19
C LEU A 162 15.19 9.65 -0.57
N ARG A 163 15.69 10.83 -0.20
CA ARG A 163 15.42 12.08 -0.91
C ARG A 163 16.08 12.07 -2.28
N LYS A 164 15.28 12.18 -3.35
CA LYS A 164 15.73 12.18 -4.75
C LYS A 164 15.80 13.56 -5.37
N SER A 165 14.85 14.42 -5.00
CA SER A 165 14.76 15.80 -5.48
C SER A 165 14.10 16.67 -4.42
N GLU A 166 13.84 17.94 -4.71
CA GLU A 166 13.10 18.84 -3.81
C GLU A 166 11.65 18.41 -3.56
N THR A 167 11.07 17.62 -4.47
CA THR A 167 9.67 17.20 -4.40
C THR A 167 9.50 15.68 -4.40
N GLU A 168 10.60 14.92 -4.39
CA GLU A 168 10.55 13.45 -4.54
C GLU A 168 11.33 12.72 -3.45
N ILE A 169 10.69 11.71 -2.87
CA ILE A 169 11.27 10.72 -1.96
C ILE A 169 11.00 9.32 -2.52
N THR A 170 12.02 8.47 -2.56
CA THR A 170 11.81 7.04 -2.73
C THR A 170 11.55 6.39 -1.38
N PHE A 171 10.44 5.67 -1.25
CA PHE A 171 10.09 4.85 -0.10
C PHE A 171 10.28 3.37 -0.45
N SER A 172 11.06 2.65 0.34
CA SER A 172 11.43 1.27 0.04
C SER A 172 11.38 0.35 1.25
N ILE A 173 10.96 -0.88 1.01
CA ILE A 173 10.92 -2.00 1.94
C ILE A 173 11.49 -3.20 1.21
N LYS A 174 12.61 -3.72 1.69
CA LYS A 174 13.17 -4.97 1.14
C LYS A 174 12.40 -6.18 1.65
N GLU A 175 12.20 -6.18 2.96
CA GLU A 175 11.53 -7.26 3.68
C GLU A 175 11.00 -6.70 5.01
N LEU A 176 9.68 -6.77 5.20
CA LEU A 176 9.01 -6.42 6.45
C LEU A 176 8.08 -7.56 6.84
N LYS A 177 8.31 -8.15 8.01
CA LYS A 177 7.45 -9.16 8.61
C LYS A 177 6.27 -8.47 9.27
N THR A 178 5.08 -8.95 8.97
CA THR A 178 3.85 -8.46 9.57
C THR A 178 3.03 -9.58 10.20
N SER A 179 2.27 -9.26 11.23
CA SER A 179 1.30 -10.18 11.84
C SER A 179 0.00 -9.45 12.14
N LEU A 180 -1.11 -9.95 11.59
CA LEU A 180 -2.47 -9.47 11.82
C LEU A 180 -3.33 -10.66 12.21
N GLU A 181 -3.96 -10.64 13.38
CA GLU A 181 -4.87 -11.73 13.82
C GLU A 181 -4.25 -13.14 13.68
N GLU A 182 -2.97 -13.30 14.05
CA GLU A 182 -2.14 -14.52 13.90
C GLU A 182 -1.65 -14.86 12.48
N GLU A 183 -2.22 -14.25 11.45
CA GLU A 183 -1.78 -14.41 10.06
C GLU A 183 -0.48 -13.63 9.85
N LYS A 184 0.53 -14.30 9.27
CA LYS A 184 1.87 -13.74 9.05
C LYS A 184 2.07 -13.47 7.57
N HIS A 185 2.50 -12.25 7.25
CA HIS A 185 2.80 -11.83 5.89
C HIS A 185 4.18 -11.19 5.81
N MET A 186 4.76 -11.26 4.63
CA MET A 186 5.97 -10.56 4.23
C MET A 186 5.60 -9.45 3.27
N ILE A 187 6.17 -8.27 3.47
CA ILE A 187 5.98 -7.12 2.60
C ILE A 187 7.32 -6.71 1.98
N ALA A 188 7.30 -6.51 0.67
CA ALA A 188 8.35 -5.78 -0.06
C ALA A 188 7.67 -4.66 -0.86
N ALA A 189 8.26 -3.47 -0.87
CA ALA A 189 7.65 -2.31 -1.50
C ALA A 189 8.69 -1.34 -2.07
N ASN A 190 8.32 -0.64 -3.12
CA ASN A 190 9.10 0.46 -3.68
C ASN A 190 8.14 1.48 -4.30
N PHE A 191 8.10 2.68 -3.72
CA PHE A 191 7.31 3.80 -4.20
C PHE A 191 8.19 5.01 -4.46
N SER A 192 7.95 5.71 -5.56
CA SER A 192 8.27 7.13 -5.71
C SER A 192 7.11 7.93 -5.13
N VAL A 193 7.42 8.81 -4.18
CA VAL A 193 6.48 9.70 -3.52
C VAL A 193 6.77 11.13 -3.96
N GLN A 194 5.81 11.76 -4.64
CA GLN A 194 5.94 13.14 -5.12
C GLN A 194 5.02 14.08 -4.35
N THR A 195 5.57 15.21 -3.91
CA THR A 195 4.78 16.33 -3.36
C THR A 195 4.09 17.08 -4.48
N LEU A 196 2.75 17.04 -4.49
CA LEU A 196 1.89 17.78 -5.42
C LEU A 196 1.54 19.16 -4.88
N GLN A 197 1.29 19.23 -3.57
CA GLN A 197 1.04 20.47 -2.85
C GLN A 197 1.79 20.45 -1.52
N ASP A 198 2.54 21.53 -1.25
CA ASP A 198 3.29 21.73 -0.01
C ASP A 198 2.48 22.62 0.94
N GLY A 199 2.08 22.06 2.09
CA GLY A 199 1.38 22.71 3.18
C GLY A 199 2.31 23.44 4.17
N GLY A 200 3.62 23.42 3.92
CA GLY A 200 4.68 24.01 4.73
C GLY A 200 5.41 22.97 5.58
N LEU A 201 5.86 23.38 6.77
CA LEU A 201 6.56 22.46 7.68
C LEU A 201 5.61 21.34 8.16
N GLY A 202 6.08 20.09 8.08
CA GLY A 202 5.27 18.88 8.32
C GLY A 202 4.91 18.21 7.00
N ILE A 203 4.06 17.18 7.06
CA ILE A 203 3.23 16.80 5.90
C ILE A 203 1.78 17.22 6.07
N VAL A 204 1.39 17.77 7.23
CA VAL A 204 0.01 18.16 7.49
C VAL A 204 -0.42 19.25 6.50
N ASN A 205 -1.52 18.97 5.79
CA ASN A 205 -2.07 19.74 4.65
C ASN A 205 -1.29 19.62 3.34
N ASP A 206 -0.34 18.70 3.22
CA ASP A 206 0.24 18.34 1.94
C ASP A 206 -0.74 17.52 1.10
N GLU A 207 -0.49 17.52 -0.21
CA GLU A 207 -1.01 16.51 -1.12
C GLU A 207 0.17 15.76 -1.73
N LEU A 208 0.20 14.43 -1.55
CA LEU A 208 1.26 13.57 -2.07
C LEU A 208 0.68 12.55 -3.05
N SER A 209 1.48 12.18 -4.04
CA SER A 209 1.21 11.05 -4.93
C SER A 209 2.22 9.93 -4.75
N PHE A 210 1.75 8.69 -4.85
CA PHE A 210 2.55 7.48 -4.67
C PHE A 210 2.48 6.64 -5.94
N SER A 211 3.62 6.37 -6.58
CA SER A 211 3.73 5.50 -7.76
C SER A 211 4.74 4.41 -7.49
N GLY A 212 4.37 3.15 -7.69
CA GLY A 212 5.27 2.04 -7.41
C GLY A 212 4.59 0.70 -7.24
N THR A 213 5.25 -0.17 -6.47
CA THR A 213 4.80 -1.54 -6.26
C THR A 213 4.84 -1.95 -4.79
N ILE A 214 3.97 -2.88 -4.43
CA ILE A 214 3.99 -3.59 -3.16
C ILE A 214 3.67 -5.05 -3.40
N SER A 215 4.47 -5.93 -2.83
CA SER A 215 4.24 -7.37 -2.80
C SER A 215 3.87 -7.75 -1.37
N VAL A 216 2.76 -8.45 -1.23
CA VAL A 216 2.33 -9.07 0.04
C VAL A 216 2.32 -10.56 -0.18
N SER A 217 3.04 -11.31 0.65
CA SER A 217 3.11 -12.77 0.52
C SER A 217 2.98 -13.46 1.87
N ASP A 218 2.38 -14.64 1.88
CA ASP A 218 2.37 -15.56 3.01
C ASP A 218 3.21 -16.82 2.69
N SER A 219 2.96 -17.95 3.37
CA SER A 219 3.68 -19.20 3.11
C SER A 219 3.21 -19.94 1.85
N THR A 220 2.09 -19.55 1.25
CA THR A 220 1.44 -20.29 0.15
C THR A 220 1.22 -19.46 -1.10
N SER A 221 1.19 -18.13 -1.00
CA SER A 221 0.82 -17.23 -2.08
C SER A 221 1.52 -15.87 -1.99
N ALA A 222 1.64 -15.20 -3.14
CA ALA A 222 2.05 -13.80 -3.24
C ALA A 222 1.09 -12.98 -4.11
N LEU A 223 0.79 -11.76 -3.67
CA LEU A 223 0.02 -10.78 -4.42
C LEU A 223 0.87 -9.54 -4.68
N LEU A 224 1.10 -9.23 -5.96
CA LEU A 224 1.89 -8.07 -6.38
C LEU A 224 0.97 -6.98 -6.89
N PHE A 225 0.94 -5.85 -6.18
CA PHE A 225 0.27 -4.64 -6.63
C PHE A 225 1.25 -3.71 -7.32
N SER A 226 0.81 -3.11 -8.43
CA SER A 226 1.54 -2.07 -9.15
C SER A 226 0.59 -0.92 -9.46
N THR A 227 0.99 0.31 -9.19
CA THR A 227 0.19 1.49 -9.53
C THR A 227 0.09 1.63 -11.05
N THR A 228 -1.12 1.72 -11.58
CA THR A 228 -1.39 2.12 -12.97
C THR A 228 -1.66 3.62 -13.06
N ASN A 229 -2.32 4.17 -12.05
CA ASN A 229 -2.40 5.61 -11.79
C ASN A 229 -1.88 5.89 -10.37
N PRO A 230 -1.14 7.00 -10.15
CA PRO A 230 -0.58 7.31 -8.84
C PRO A 230 -1.66 7.37 -7.75
N LEU A 231 -1.40 6.77 -6.59
CA LEU A 231 -2.27 6.89 -5.43
C LEU A 231 -2.15 8.28 -4.84
N ILE A 232 -3.27 8.97 -4.59
CA ILE A 232 -3.30 10.34 -4.10
C ILE A 232 -3.73 10.35 -2.63
N LYS A 233 -2.96 11.04 -1.79
CA LYS A 233 -3.31 11.29 -0.39
C LYS A 233 -3.31 12.78 -0.08
N ASN A 234 -4.33 13.22 0.66
CA ASN A 234 -4.38 14.55 1.25
C ASN A 234 -4.20 14.44 2.77
N TYR A 235 -3.30 15.23 3.32
CA TYR A 235 -2.89 15.16 4.72
C TYR A 235 -3.57 16.17 5.63
N ALA A 236 -4.79 16.60 5.30
CA ALA A 236 -5.72 17.11 6.30
C ALA A 236 -5.94 16.02 7.38
N LEU A 237 -5.94 16.40 8.67
CA LEU A 237 -5.94 15.43 9.79
C LEU A 237 -7.07 14.38 9.70
N ALA A 238 -8.28 14.79 9.31
CA ALA A 238 -9.41 13.89 9.15
C ALA A 238 -9.27 12.93 7.95
N CYS A 239 -8.41 13.26 6.99
CA CYS A 239 -8.28 12.59 5.71
C CYS A 239 -6.98 11.76 5.58
N ALA A 240 -5.96 12.04 6.39
CA ALA A 240 -4.60 11.54 6.26
C ALA A 240 -4.46 10.00 6.19
N LYS A 241 -5.39 9.26 6.81
CA LYS A 241 -5.36 7.78 6.78
C LYS A 241 -5.89 7.16 5.47
N TYR A 242 -6.55 7.95 4.62
CA TYR A 242 -7.25 7.48 3.42
C TYR A 242 -6.40 7.69 2.16
N ILE A 243 -6.64 6.83 1.17
CA ILE A 243 -6.19 7.03 -0.22
C ILE A 243 -7.40 7.57 -0.97
N LEU A 244 -7.28 8.75 -1.57
CA LEU A 244 -8.42 9.47 -2.16
C LEU A 244 -8.69 9.11 -3.60
N ALA A 245 -7.66 8.66 -4.31
CA ALA A 245 -7.73 8.33 -5.73
C ALA A 245 -6.52 7.52 -6.14
N GLY A 246 -6.60 6.95 -7.34
CA GLY A 246 -5.54 6.20 -7.97
C GLY A 246 -5.96 4.77 -8.23
N ASP A 247 -5.15 4.08 -9.03
CA ASP A 247 -5.48 2.75 -9.51
C ASP A 247 -4.27 1.84 -9.34
N MET A 248 -4.53 0.60 -8.95
CA MET A 248 -3.53 -0.45 -8.94
C MET A 248 -4.01 -1.66 -9.73
N VAL A 249 -3.05 -2.41 -10.24
CA VAL A 249 -3.26 -3.77 -10.71
C VAL A 249 -2.63 -4.72 -9.70
N ALA A 250 -3.44 -5.65 -9.20
CA ALA A 250 -3.00 -6.78 -8.39
C ALA A 250 -2.84 -8.02 -9.29
N ALA A 251 -1.61 -8.52 -9.37
CA ALA A 251 -1.26 -9.73 -10.10
C ALA A 251 -0.97 -10.87 -9.14
N LEU A 252 -1.58 -12.04 -9.40
CA LEU A 252 -1.25 -13.32 -8.76
C LEU A 252 -0.20 -14.03 -9.64
N PRO A 253 1.08 -14.06 -9.26
CA PRO A 253 2.14 -14.62 -10.10
C PRO A 253 1.94 -16.10 -10.42
N GLU A 254 1.30 -16.84 -9.51
CA GLU A 254 1.05 -18.29 -9.67
C GLU A 254 0.01 -18.62 -10.74
N THR A 255 -0.96 -17.73 -10.95
CA THR A 255 -2.12 -17.98 -11.83
C THR A 255 -2.18 -17.02 -13.03
N ASN A 256 -1.28 -16.04 -13.12
CA ASN A 256 -1.34 -14.92 -14.07
C ASN A 256 -2.69 -14.19 -14.05
N SER A 257 -3.42 -14.28 -12.93
CA SER A 257 -4.69 -13.58 -12.76
C SER A 257 -4.43 -12.13 -12.40
N ILE A 258 -5.23 -11.25 -13.00
CA ILE A 258 -5.13 -9.80 -12.85
C ILE A 258 -6.44 -9.28 -12.26
N MET A 259 -6.32 -8.40 -11.28
CA MET A 259 -7.41 -7.65 -10.68
C MET A 259 -7.07 -6.17 -10.69
N GLU A 260 -8.01 -5.34 -11.10
CA GLU A 260 -7.87 -3.89 -10.98
C GLU A 260 -8.45 -3.43 -9.63
N VAL A 261 -7.79 -2.46 -9.02
CA VAL A 261 -8.18 -1.84 -7.75
C VAL A 261 -8.30 -0.35 -8.00
N ASP A 262 -9.52 0.16 -7.88
CA ASP A 262 -9.90 1.56 -8.06
C ASP A 262 -10.17 2.17 -6.67
N PHE A 263 -9.36 3.16 -6.28
CA PHE A 263 -9.44 3.84 -4.97
C PHE A 263 -10.39 5.04 -4.94
N ASP A 264 -11.07 5.38 -6.05
CA ASP A 264 -12.09 6.43 -6.09
C ASP A 264 -13.29 5.98 -6.94
N PRO A 265 -14.03 4.95 -6.47
CA PRO A 265 -15.05 4.31 -7.28
C PRO A 265 -16.25 5.21 -7.63
N ASP A 266 -16.44 6.29 -6.90
CA ASP A 266 -17.50 7.28 -7.12
C ASP A 266 -16.99 8.55 -7.82
N ASN A 267 -15.67 8.67 -8.06
CA ASN A 267 -14.99 9.84 -8.63
C ASN A 267 -15.26 11.14 -7.83
N ASP A 268 -15.24 11.05 -6.50
CA ASP A 268 -15.51 12.16 -5.59
C ASP A 268 -14.35 12.52 -4.67
N ARG A 269 -13.26 11.74 -4.71
CA ARG A 269 -12.07 11.89 -3.86
C ARG A 269 -12.42 11.94 -2.36
N ALA A 270 -13.40 11.16 -1.93
CA ALA A 270 -13.84 11.12 -0.54
C ALA A 270 -12.75 10.61 0.43
N CYS A 271 -12.78 11.12 1.66
CA CYS A 271 -11.96 10.61 2.77
C CYS A 271 -12.61 9.35 3.36
N ASP A 272 -12.64 8.26 2.59
CA ASP A 272 -13.19 6.97 3.00
C ASP A 272 -12.29 5.78 2.58
N ASN A 273 -12.71 4.56 2.94
CA ASN A 273 -11.99 3.33 2.57
C ASN A 273 -12.73 2.58 1.46
N LYS A 274 -13.46 3.28 0.58
CA LYS A 274 -14.26 2.65 -0.47
C LYS A 274 -13.37 2.34 -1.66
N VAL A 275 -13.36 1.07 -2.08
CA VAL A 275 -12.60 0.63 -3.26
C VAL A 275 -13.44 -0.27 -4.15
N ALA A 276 -13.18 -0.20 -5.44
CA ALA A 276 -13.71 -1.17 -6.38
C ALA A 276 -12.62 -2.18 -6.78
N LEU A 277 -12.94 -3.46 -6.65
CA LEU A 277 -12.17 -4.55 -7.25
C LEU A 277 -12.85 -4.96 -8.55
N ILE A 278 -12.09 -4.99 -9.65
CA ILE A 278 -12.59 -5.39 -10.95
C ILE A 278 -11.84 -6.65 -11.40
N VAL A 279 -12.58 -7.74 -11.58
CA VAL A 279 -12.05 -9.04 -12.03
C VAL A 279 -12.90 -9.53 -13.18
N ASN A 280 -12.29 -9.77 -14.34
CA ASN A 280 -12.98 -10.26 -15.53
C ASN A 280 -14.22 -9.41 -15.90
N GLY A 281 -14.12 -8.09 -15.75
CA GLY A 281 -15.20 -7.13 -16.00
C GLY A 281 -16.31 -7.10 -14.94
N LYS A 282 -16.27 -7.95 -13.90
CA LYS A 282 -17.16 -7.86 -12.74
C LYS A 282 -16.57 -6.89 -11.73
N ARG A 283 -17.33 -5.86 -11.36
CA ARG A 283 -16.97 -4.86 -10.36
C ARG A 283 -17.63 -5.17 -9.02
N VAL A 284 -16.86 -5.19 -7.94
CA VAL A 284 -17.38 -5.30 -6.57
C VAL A 284 -16.78 -4.19 -5.73
N ILE A 285 -17.62 -3.52 -4.95
CA ILE A 285 -17.22 -2.41 -4.09
C ILE A 285 -17.07 -2.93 -2.65
N TYR A 286 -15.97 -2.56 -2.01
CA TYR A 286 -15.63 -2.92 -0.64
C TYR A 286 -15.36 -1.67 0.18
N THR A 287 -15.50 -1.83 1.50
CA THR A 287 -14.98 -0.88 2.48
C THR A 287 -14.04 -1.66 3.39
N TYR A 288 -12.78 -1.22 3.46
CA TYR A 288 -11.75 -1.89 4.28
C TYR A 288 -11.32 -1.09 5.51
#